data_AF-A0A420TRX1-F1
#
_entry.id   AF-A0A420TRX1-F1
#
_cell.length_a   1.000
_cell.length_b   1.000
_cell.length_c   1.000
_cell.angle_alpha   90.00
_cell.angle_beta   90.00
_cell.angle_gamma   90.00
#
_symmetry.space_group_name_H-M   'P 1'
#
loop_
_entity.id
_entity.type
_entity.pdbx_description
1 polymer ?
#
loop_
_entity_poly.entity_id
_entity_poly.type
_entity_poly.pdbx_seq_one_letter_code
_entity_poly.pdbx_strand_id
1 'polypeptide(L)'
;MGSLMQKEVSQNPSSLCKVTHIAEMVRLAGWQHYHYKRRVCGLSVAVTDAAASVFAAELIAAYPDAKVVLNYRKDLDAWHESAVKTLVSVNENWALYILSCLGKVPFWGWHVYERFMWPGLFRALDGNIETGIARNGKWVYKEHCNMIRGLVPNEKLLEWNVEDGWEPLCKFLDKTVPDEPFPHVNKASGWENHEAEVTKRYLTSALSGVAVVSAVGIATSAIAYKTMW
;
A
#
# COMPACT_ATOMS: atom_id res chain seq x y z
N MET A 1 1.83 25.34 -48.20
CA MET A 1 1.00 25.57 -46.99
C MET A 1 1.32 24.46 -46.01
N GLY A 2 2.32 24.53 -45.13
CA GLY A 2 2.83 25.70 -44.43
C GLY A 2 2.05 25.92 -43.13
N SER A 3 2.47 25.20 -42.08
CA SER A 3 2.57 25.62 -40.66
C SER A 3 1.38 26.22 -39.91
N LEU A 4 1.37 26.01 -38.58
CA LEU A 4 0.59 26.64 -37.50
C LEU A 4 -0.75 25.91 -37.21
N MET A 5 -1.01 25.25 -36.09
CA MET A 5 -0.52 25.35 -34.69
C MET A 5 -0.61 23.94 -34.08
N GLN A 6 0.45 23.28 -33.62
CA GLN A 6 1.11 23.47 -32.32
C GLN A 6 0.28 24.25 -31.29
N LYS A 7 -0.56 23.53 -30.54
CA LYS A 7 -0.87 23.86 -29.15
C LYS A 7 -0.46 22.68 -28.27
N GLU A 8 0.73 22.84 -27.72
CA GLU A 8 1.18 22.38 -26.42
C GLU A 8 0.10 21.67 -25.58
N VAL A 9 0.14 20.35 -25.53
CA VAL A 9 -0.16 19.65 -24.28
C VAL A 9 1.19 19.25 -23.72
N SER A 10 1.72 20.17 -22.94
CA SER A 10 2.86 20.00 -22.04
C SER A 10 2.84 18.59 -21.46
N GLN A 11 3.83 17.79 -21.88
CA GLN A 11 4.25 16.60 -21.18
C GLN A 11 4.62 17.04 -19.77
N ASN A 12 3.77 16.75 -18.80
CA ASN A 12 4.09 16.87 -17.40
C ASN A 12 4.46 15.46 -16.88
N PRO A 13 5.75 15.13 -16.70
CA PRO A 13 6.20 13.83 -16.21
C PRO A 13 5.82 13.54 -14.73
N SER A 14 5.14 14.46 -14.06
CA SER A 14 4.77 14.37 -12.63
C SER A 14 3.60 13.43 -12.28
N SER A 15 3.03 12.69 -13.24
CA SER A 15 1.91 11.75 -12.96
C SER A 15 2.35 10.36 -12.47
N LEU A 16 3.61 10.21 -12.06
CA LEU A 16 4.19 8.94 -11.64
C LEU A 16 3.61 8.47 -10.30
N CYS A 17 2.74 7.46 -10.40
CA CYS A 17 2.49 6.39 -9.43
C CYS A 17 2.02 6.83 -8.03
N LYS A 18 0.83 6.42 -7.63
CA LYS A 18 0.21 6.68 -6.32
C LYS A 18 0.83 5.77 -5.26
N VAL A 19 1.64 6.35 -4.38
CA VAL A 19 2.32 5.73 -3.21
C VAL A 19 3.07 4.43 -3.52
N THR A 20 4.36 4.54 -3.85
CA THR A 20 5.28 3.39 -3.76
C THR A 20 6.47 3.79 -2.90
N HIS A 21 6.40 3.47 -1.62
CA HIS A 21 7.58 3.28 -0.79
C HIS A 21 7.67 1.81 -0.51
N ILE A 22 8.56 1.17 -1.23
CA ILE A 22 8.70 -0.27 -1.24
C ILE A 22 10.07 -0.55 -0.65
N ALA A 23 10.11 -1.03 0.58
CA ALA A 23 11.17 -1.95 0.97
C ALA A 23 10.76 -3.30 0.39
N GLU A 24 11.33 -3.71 -0.75
CA GLU A 24 11.09 -5.06 -1.27
C GLU A 24 12.14 -5.96 -0.67
N MET A 25 11.72 -6.80 0.28
CA MET A 25 12.59 -7.84 0.78
C MET A 25 12.45 -9.07 -0.09
N VAL A 26 13.47 -9.40 -0.87
CA VAL A 26 13.46 -10.61 -1.69
C VAL A 26 14.29 -11.68 -1.00
N ARG A 27 13.64 -12.79 -0.68
CA ARG A 27 14.31 -14.00 -0.21
C ARG A 27 14.67 -14.87 -1.42
N LEU A 28 15.96 -14.94 -1.74
CA LEU A 28 16.45 -15.94 -2.69
C LEU A 28 16.50 -17.30 -1.99
N ALA A 29 15.48 -18.14 -2.21
CA ALA A 29 15.43 -19.48 -1.65
C ALA A 29 16.09 -20.50 -2.59
N GLY A 30 17.27 -20.98 -2.20
CA GLY A 30 17.73 -22.31 -2.57
C GLY A 30 16.84 -23.34 -1.87
N TRP A 31 16.03 -24.04 -2.65
CA TRP A 31 15.15 -25.11 -2.22
C TRP A 31 16.01 -26.28 -1.71
N GLN A 32 16.22 -26.45 -0.40
CA GLN A 32 16.36 -27.81 0.16
C GLN A 32 16.44 -28.01 1.69
N HIS A 33 16.53 -27.00 2.56
CA HIS A 33 16.51 -27.29 4.01
C HIS A 33 15.92 -26.13 4.80
N TYR A 34 15.46 -26.41 6.03
CA TYR A 34 14.84 -25.52 7.02
C TYR A 34 13.32 -25.63 7.19
N HIS A 35 12.91 -26.75 7.78
CA HIS A 35 11.59 -27.00 8.37
C HIS A 35 11.27 -26.18 9.66
N TYR A 36 12.05 -25.17 10.06
CA TYR A 36 11.86 -24.47 11.35
C TYR A 36 11.63 -22.94 11.31
N LYS A 37 11.62 -22.28 10.15
CA LYS A 37 11.37 -20.81 10.08
C LYS A 37 10.16 -20.47 9.20
N ARG A 38 8.98 -20.94 9.60
CA ARG A 38 7.69 -20.35 9.15
C ARG A 38 7.47 -19.02 9.88
N ARG A 39 8.32 -18.02 9.61
CA ARG A 39 8.19 -16.66 10.14
C ARG A 39 7.16 -15.87 9.31
N VAL A 40 6.65 -14.77 9.90
CA VAL A 40 5.59 -13.81 9.49
C VAL A 40 5.15 -13.81 8.01
N CYS A 41 6.07 -13.90 7.05
CA CYS A 41 5.76 -13.89 5.61
C CYS A 41 5.28 -15.24 5.02
N GLY A 42 5.17 -16.31 5.81
CA GLY A 42 4.62 -17.59 5.36
C GLY A 42 5.36 -18.19 4.15
N LEU A 43 4.63 -18.45 3.06
CA LEU A 43 5.15 -18.98 1.79
C LEU A 43 5.63 -17.89 0.82
N SER A 44 5.44 -16.61 1.15
CA SER A 44 5.82 -15.52 0.25
C SER A 44 7.34 -15.42 0.12
N VAL A 45 7.81 -15.20 -1.11
CA VAL A 45 9.23 -15.01 -1.44
C VAL A 45 9.67 -13.55 -1.31
N ALA A 46 8.71 -12.62 -1.32
CA ALA A 46 8.94 -11.21 -1.09
C ALA A 46 7.76 -10.54 -0.37
N VAL A 47 8.03 -9.37 0.22
CA VAL A 47 7.02 -8.49 0.82
C VAL A 47 7.29 -7.05 0.38
N THR A 48 6.23 -6.30 0.07
CA THR A 48 6.28 -4.93 -0.44
C THR A 48 5.23 -4.06 0.24
N ASP A 49 5.25 -2.76 -0.06
CA ASP A 49 4.23 -1.78 0.34
C ASP A 49 4.06 -1.68 1.87
N ALA A 50 2.89 -1.28 2.35
CA ALA A 50 2.60 -0.94 3.74
C ALA A 50 3.13 -1.95 4.77
N ALA A 51 2.98 -3.26 4.51
CA ALA A 51 3.47 -4.29 5.43
C ALA A 51 5.01 -4.26 5.56
N ALA A 52 5.71 -4.05 4.45
CA ALA A 52 7.17 -3.93 4.47
C ALA A 52 7.63 -2.60 5.06
N SER A 53 6.90 -1.50 4.81
CA SER A 53 7.26 -0.18 5.34
C SER A 53 7.05 -0.08 6.85
N VAL A 54 5.94 -0.60 7.38
CA VAL A 54 5.57 -0.50 8.80
C VAL A 54 6.46 -1.38 9.67
N PHE A 55 6.80 -2.59 9.19
CA PHE A 55 7.57 -3.58 9.96
C PHE A 55 9.00 -3.75 9.43
N ALA A 56 9.56 -2.72 8.79
CA ALA A 56 10.84 -2.87 8.09
C ALA A 56 11.96 -3.33 9.03
N ALA A 57 12.08 -2.72 10.22
CA ALA A 57 13.12 -3.06 11.17
C ALA A 57 12.98 -4.51 11.68
N GLU A 58 11.76 -4.91 12.02
CA GLU A 58 11.43 -6.26 12.50
C GLU A 58 11.66 -7.30 11.41
N LEU A 59 11.31 -6.99 10.15
CA LEU A 59 11.55 -7.85 9.00
C LEU A 59 13.04 -8.00 8.71
N ILE A 60 13.83 -6.92 8.80
CA ILE A 60 15.30 -6.98 8.64
C ILE A 60 15.91 -7.88 9.71
N ALA A 61 15.51 -7.70 10.96
CA ALA A 61 15.97 -8.53 12.07
C ALA A 61 15.51 -10.00 11.95
N ALA A 62 14.28 -10.22 11.48
CA ALA A 62 13.72 -11.56 11.30
C ALA A 62 14.32 -12.30 10.10
N TYR A 63 14.80 -11.61 9.07
CA TYR A 63 15.35 -12.21 7.85
C TYR A 63 16.71 -11.60 7.50
N PRO A 64 17.76 -11.85 8.31
CA PRO A 64 19.07 -11.23 8.11
C PRO A 64 19.75 -11.64 6.79
N ASP A 65 19.35 -12.76 6.20
CA ASP A 65 19.87 -13.26 4.92
C ASP A 65 19.10 -12.74 3.70
N ALA A 66 17.98 -12.04 3.90
CA ALA A 66 17.22 -11.46 2.80
C ALA A 66 17.97 -10.28 2.17
N LYS A 67 17.79 -10.12 0.87
CA LYS A 67 18.19 -8.92 0.14
C LYS A 67 17.09 -7.87 0.32
N VAL A 68 17.46 -6.62 0.51
CA VAL A 68 16.54 -5.50 0.70
C VAL A 68 16.70 -4.54 -0.47
N VAL A 69 15.60 -4.26 -1.17
CA VAL A 69 15.53 -3.23 -2.19
C VAL A 69 14.81 -2.03 -1.58
N LEU A 70 15.51 -0.91 -1.47
CA LEU A 70 14.94 0.37 -1.07
C LEU A 70 14.50 1.13 -2.32
N ASN A 71 13.20 1.10 -2.61
CA ASN A 71 12.61 1.90 -3.67
C ASN A 71 12.50 3.36 -3.24
N TYR A 72 13.16 4.25 -3.97
CA TYR A 72 13.15 5.68 -3.68
C TYR A 72 12.74 6.50 -4.92
N ARG A 73 12.21 7.71 -4.69
CA ARG A 73 11.93 8.67 -5.76
C ARG A 73 12.95 9.79 -5.70
N LYS A 74 13.49 10.14 -6.88
CA LYS A 74 14.42 11.27 -7.03
C LYS A 74 13.77 12.59 -6.64
N ASP A 75 12.52 12.78 -7.07
CA ASP A 75 11.70 13.93 -6.71
C ASP A 75 10.84 13.62 -5.48
N LEU A 76 11.25 14.22 -4.35
CA LEU A 76 10.56 14.09 -3.07
C LEU A 76 9.22 14.84 -3.05
N ASP A 77 9.11 15.95 -3.78
CA ASP A 77 7.92 16.78 -3.80
C ASP A 77 6.84 16.10 -4.64
N ALA A 78 7.20 15.58 -5.82
CA ALA A 78 6.31 14.77 -6.64
C ALA A 78 5.85 13.49 -5.92
N TRP A 79 6.74 12.87 -5.12
CA TRP A 79 6.31 11.79 -4.24
C TRP A 79 5.27 12.26 -3.23
N HIS A 80 5.54 13.37 -2.54
CA HIS A 80 4.70 13.87 -1.46
C HIS A 80 3.31 14.25 -1.95
N GLU A 81 3.20 14.96 -3.07
CA GLU A 81 1.94 15.30 -3.71
C GLU A 81 1.14 14.04 -4.09
N SER A 82 1.82 13.04 -4.67
CA SER A 82 1.19 11.77 -5.01
C SER A 82 0.67 11.03 -3.77
N ALA A 83 1.44 11.06 -2.68
CA ALA A 83 1.06 10.40 -1.44
C ALA A 83 -0.13 11.06 -0.75
N VAL A 84 -0.13 12.39 -0.66
CA VAL A 84 -1.27 13.18 -0.18
C VAL A 84 -2.51 12.85 -1.01
N LYS A 85 -2.44 12.97 -2.34
CA LYS A 85 -3.59 12.75 -3.22
C LYS A 85 -4.22 11.36 -3.07
N THR A 86 -3.38 10.34 -2.86
CA THR A 86 -3.85 8.94 -2.78
C THR A 86 -4.53 8.67 -1.46
N LEU A 87 -3.84 8.97 -0.35
CA LEU A 87 -4.30 8.61 0.99
C LEU A 87 -5.47 9.48 1.46
N VAL A 88 -5.50 10.76 1.06
CA VAL A 88 -6.62 11.66 1.38
C VAL A 88 -7.90 11.20 0.66
N SER A 89 -7.80 10.80 -0.61
CA SER A 89 -8.98 10.38 -1.40
C SER A 89 -9.71 9.15 -0.83
N VAL A 90 -9.01 8.29 -0.08
CA VAL A 90 -9.62 7.10 0.55
C VAL A 90 -10.30 7.48 1.86
N ASN A 91 -9.72 8.39 2.64
CA ASN A 91 -10.29 8.84 3.92
C ASN A 91 -11.60 9.64 3.75
N GLU A 92 -11.82 10.28 2.60
CA GLU A 92 -13.07 10.98 2.28
C GLU A 92 -14.23 10.04 1.89
N ASN A 93 -13.98 8.74 1.74
CA ASN A 93 -14.99 7.77 1.31
C ASN A 93 -15.91 7.33 2.46
N TRP A 94 -16.95 8.12 2.73
CA TRP A 94 -17.98 7.80 3.74
C TRP A 94 -18.72 6.48 3.49
N ALA A 95 -18.79 6.00 2.24
CA ALA A 95 -19.40 4.71 1.94
C ALA A 95 -18.56 3.56 2.51
N LEU A 96 -17.23 3.69 2.52
CA LEU A 96 -16.34 2.70 3.15
C LEU A 96 -16.56 2.65 4.67
N TYR A 97 -16.78 3.80 5.33
CA TYR A 97 -17.15 3.85 6.74
C TYR A 97 -18.47 3.13 7.03
N ILE A 98 -19.52 3.35 6.23
CA ILE A 98 -20.79 2.64 6.44
C ILE A 98 -20.62 1.14 6.25
N LEU A 99 -19.91 0.73 5.20
CA LEU A 99 -19.63 -0.68 4.94
C LEU A 99 -18.77 -1.32 6.04
N SER A 100 -17.89 -0.56 6.70
CA SER A 100 -17.05 -1.05 7.79
C SER A 100 -17.86 -1.54 8.99
N CYS A 101 -19.02 -0.93 9.25
CA CYS A 101 -19.96 -1.37 10.28
C CYS A 101 -20.69 -2.69 9.93
N LEU A 102 -20.69 -3.09 8.66
CA LEU A 102 -21.50 -4.20 8.14
C LEU A 102 -20.68 -5.39 7.65
N GLY A 103 -19.38 -5.23 7.43
CA GLY A 103 -18.53 -6.28 6.85
C GLY A 103 -17.14 -6.34 7.45
N LYS A 104 -16.61 -7.54 7.63
CA LYS A 104 -15.24 -7.75 8.16
C LYS A 104 -14.17 -7.16 7.26
N VAL A 105 -14.27 -7.33 5.94
CA VAL A 105 -13.27 -6.82 5.00
C VAL A 105 -13.20 -5.28 5.01
N PRO A 106 -14.30 -4.54 4.83
CA PRO A 106 -14.28 -3.08 4.96
C PRO A 106 -13.98 -2.61 6.40
N PHE A 107 -14.28 -3.41 7.43
CA PHE A 107 -13.85 -3.13 8.81
C PHE A 107 -12.32 -3.01 8.91
N TRP A 108 -11.58 -4.02 8.44
CA TRP A 108 -10.12 -3.97 8.45
C TRP A 108 -9.60 -2.82 7.60
N GLY A 109 -10.15 -2.63 6.39
CA GLY A 109 -9.78 -1.51 5.50
C GLY A 109 -9.92 -0.15 6.19
N TRP A 110 -11.08 0.14 6.78
CA TRP A 110 -11.31 1.44 7.41
C TRP A 110 -10.60 1.59 8.76
N HIS A 111 -10.81 0.68 9.70
CA HIS A 111 -10.38 0.88 11.08
C HIS A 111 -8.89 0.59 11.28
N VAL A 112 -8.32 -0.35 10.52
CA VAL A 112 -6.93 -0.77 10.70
C VAL A 112 -6.01 -0.11 9.68
N TYR A 113 -6.33 -0.12 8.39
CA TYR A 113 -5.48 0.53 7.40
C TYR A 113 -5.60 2.06 7.48
N GLU A 114 -6.81 2.60 7.28
CA GLU A 114 -7.01 4.06 7.18
C GLU A 114 -6.92 4.80 8.52
N ARG A 115 -7.50 4.24 9.60
CA ARG A 115 -7.57 4.95 10.89
C ARG A 115 -6.45 4.65 11.88
N PHE A 116 -5.67 3.59 11.67
CA PHE A 116 -4.61 3.19 12.59
C PHE A 116 -3.24 3.15 11.92
N MET A 117 -3.08 2.35 10.87
CA MET A 117 -1.79 2.08 10.25
C MET A 117 -1.22 3.33 9.54
N TRP A 118 -1.97 3.96 8.63
CA TRP A 118 -1.48 5.14 7.92
C TRP A 118 -1.21 6.34 8.84
N PRO A 119 -2.11 6.69 9.78
CA PRO A 119 -1.83 7.74 10.76
C PRO A 119 -0.60 7.43 11.62
N GLY A 120 -0.45 6.18 12.06
CA GLY A 120 0.71 5.74 12.83
C GLY A 120 2.02 5.87 12.05
N LEU A 121 2.04 5.43 10.79
CA LEU A 121 3.20 5.49 9.90
C LEU A 121 3.65 6.95 9.67
N PHE A 122 2.70 7.84 9.36
CA PHE A 122 3.00 9.25 9.07
C PHE A 122 3.05 10.15 10.32
N ARG A 123 3.05 9.56 11.53
CA ARG A 123 3.11 10.28 12.81
C ARG A 123 1.99 11.33 12.95
N ALA A 124 0.81 11.02 12.42
CA ALA A 124 -0.40 11.83 12.45
C ALA A 124 -1.18 11.56 13.75
N LEU A 125 -0.65 12.00 14.88
CA LEU A 125 -1.19 11.71 16.22
C LEU A 125 -2.49 12.46 16.54
N ASP A 126 -2.89 13.40 15.69
CA ASP A 126 -4.17 14.11 15.73
C ASP A 126 -5.32 13.29 15.12
N GLY A 127 -5.04 12.09 14.59
CA GLY A 127 -6.02 11.22 13.96
C GLY A 127 -6.48 11.71 12.57
N ASN A 128 -5.86 12.77 12.05
CA ASN A 128 -6.14 13.29 10.73
C ASN A 128 -4.95 13.01 9.79
N ILE A 129 -5.09 11.95 9.00
CA ILE A 129 -4.07 11.50 8.06
C ILE A 129 -3.71 12.57 7.01
N GLU A 130 -4.69 13.35 6.55
CA GLU A 130 -4.49 14.39 5.54
C GLU A 130 -3.52 15.45 6.04
N THR A 131 -3.81 16.03 7.20
CA THR A 131 -2.94 17.03 7.81
C THR A 131 -1.61 16.43 8.25
N GLY A 132 -1.65 15.17 8.70
CA GLY A 132 -0.46 14.43 9.14
C GLY A 132 0.53 14.20 8.02
N ILE A 133 0.10 13.65 6.88
CA ILE A 133 0.99 13.40 5.74
C ILE A 133 1.45 14.70 5.08
N ALA A 134 0.58 15.70 4.96
CA ALA A 134 0.96 17.01 4.44
C ALA A 134 2.10 17.64 5.25
N ARG A 135 2.02 17.57 6.58
CA ARG A 135 3.05 18.10 7.49
C ARG A 135 4.28 17.21 7.59
N ASN A 136 4.09 15.89 7.67
CA ASN A 136 5.14 14.98 8.11
C ASN A 136 5.76 14.13 7.00
N GLY A 137 5.06 13.94 5.88
CA GLY A 137 5.41 12.94 4.88
C GLY A 137 6.87 13.00 4.43
N LYS A 138 7.38 14.20 4.10
CA LYS A 138 8.75 14.38 3.59
C LYS A 138 9.83 13.98 4.59
N TRP A 139 9.67 14.29 5.88
CA TRP A 139 10.69 13.94 6.87
C TRP A 139 10.57 12.48 7.32
N VAL A 140 9.34 11.94 7.44
CA VAL A 140 9.10 10.52 7.69
C VAL A 140 9.70 9.66 6.58
N TYR A 141 9.59 10.10 5.33
CA TYR A 141 10.25 9.44 4.20
C TYR A 141 11.76 9.37 4.37
N LYS A 142 12.40 10.52 4.63
CA LYS A 142 13.85 10.59 4.82
C LYS A 142 14.32 9.74 5.99
N GLU A 143 13.58 9.80 7.11
CA GLU A 143 13.84 8.98 8.29
C GLU A 143 13.77 7.49 7.95
N HIS A 144 12.72 7.06 7.24
CA HIS A 144 12.58 5.66 6.81
C HIS A 144 13.74 5.21 5.93
N CYS A 145 14.10 5.98 4.89
CA CYS A 145 15.25 5.64 4.04
C CYS A 145 16.56 5.56 4.84
N ASN A 146 16.80 6.49 5.75
CA ASN A 146 18.02 6.50 6.57
C ASN A 146 18.06 5.33 7.56
N MET A 147 16.91 4.97 8.15
CA MET A 147 16.80 3.78 8.99
C MET A 147 17.17 2.52 8.21
N ILE A 148 16.65 2.33 6.99
CA ILE A 148 16.99 1.16 6.16
C ILE A 148 18.49 1.13 5.84
N ARG A 149 19.07 2.26 5.42
CA ARG A 149 20.52 2.38 5.16
C ARG A 149 21.37 2.05 6.39
N GLY A 150 20.88 2.37 7.59
CA GLY A 150 21.59 2.06 8.84
C GLY A 150 21.44 0.60 9.30
N LEU A 151 20.34 -0.06 8.95
CA LEU A 151 20.04 -1.42 9.40
C LEU A 151 20.56 -2.51 8.44
N VAL A 152 20.69 -2.21 7.15
CA VAL A 152 21.04 -3.20 6.13
C VAL A 152 22.48 -3.00 5.67
N PRO A 153 23.33 -4.04 5.69
CA PRO A 153 24.66 -3.98 5.09
C PRO A 153 24.59 -3.65 3.60
N ASN A 154 25.55 -2.85 3.09
CA ASN A 154 25.55 -2.37 1.70
C ASN A 154 25.48 -3.50 0.67
N GLU A 155 26.05 -4.67 0.97
CA GLU A 155 26.05 -5.82 0.07
C GLU A 155 24.66 -6.46 -0.09
N LYS A 156 23.76 -6.18 0.86
CA LYS A 156 22.37 -6.66 0.91
C LYS A 156 21.36 -5.54 0.66
N LEU A 157 21.81 -4.33 0.32
CA LEU A 157 20.95 -3.19 0.05
C LEU A 157 21.09 -2.76 -1.40
N LEU A 158 19.97 -2.70 -2.11
CA LEU A 158 19.86 -2.04 -3.40
C LEU A 158 18.99 -0.79 -3.26
N GLU A 159 19.58 0.38 -3.47
CA GLU A 159 18.79 1.60 -3.71
C GLU A 159 18.39 1.64 -5.17
N TRP A 160 17.09 1.65 -5.44
CA TRP A 160 16.54 1.49 -6.79
C TRP A 160 15.38 2.45 -7.03
N ASN A 161 15.27 2.97 -8.24
CA ASN A 161 14.13 3.74 -8.71
C ASN A 161 13.41 2.99 -9.83
N VAL A 162 12.09 3.19 -9.95
CA VAL A 162 11.28 2.59 -11.02
C VAL A 162 11.79 2.87 -12.44
N GLU A 163 12.46 4.00 -12.64
CA GLU A 163 13.09 4.39 -13.91
C GLU A 163 14.32 3.56 -14.25
N ASP A 164 14.94 2.90 -13.26
CA ASP A 164 16.15 2.10 -13.45
C ASP A 164 15.83 0.72 -14.06
N GLY A 165 14.57 0.30 -14.03
CA GLY A 165 14.07 -0.89 -14.73
C GLY A 165 14.62 -2.22 -14.20
N TRP A 166 14.61 -3.25 -15.07
CA TRP A 166 14.94 -4.63 -14.71
C TRP A 166 16.42 -4.86 -14.38
N GLU A 167 17.32 -4.24 -15.12
CA GLU A 167 18.74 -4.60 -15.14
C GLU A 167 19.41 -4.56 -13.75
N PRO A 168 19.36 -3.43 -12.99
CA PRO A 168 19.98 -3.38 -11.66
C PRO A 168 19.29 -4.30 -10.65
N LEU A 169 17.97 -4.46 -10.76
CA LEU A 169 17.19 -5.33 -9.87
C LEU A 169 17.55 -6.81 -10.09
N CYS A 170 17.51 -7.27 -11.34
CA CYS A 170 17.86 -8.65 -11.71
C CYS A 170 19.31 -8.97 -11.35
N LYS A 171 20.25 -8.05 -11.61
CA LYS A 171 21.65 -8.20 -11.21
C LYS A 171 21.81 -8.35 -9.70
N PHE A 172 21.16 -7.48 -8.93
CA PHE A 172 21.19 -7.54 -7.47
C PHE A 172 20.58 -8.84 -6.94
N LEU A 173 19.53 -9.34 -7.58
CA LEU A 173 18.85 -10.59 -7.19
C LEU A 173 19.48 -11.86 -7.78
N ASP A 174 20.55 -11.75 -8.56
CA ASP A 174 21.17 -12.88 -9.27
C ASP A 174 20.14 -13.64 -10.13
N LYS A 175 19.42 -12.88 -10.97
CA LYS A 175 18.40 -13.36 -11.90
C LYS A 175 18.65 -12.85 -13.31
N THR A 176 18.14 -13.59 -14.29
CA THR A 176 18.14 -13.17 -15.69
C THR A 176 17.16 -12.02 -15.90
N VAL A 177 17.54 -11.05 -16.74
CA VAL A 177 16.62 -9.98 -17.17
C VAL A 177 15.54 -10.59 -18.08
N PRO A 178 14.25 -10.40 -17.77
CA PRO A 178 13.16 -10.85 -18.62
C PRO A 178 13.14 -10.13 -19.98
N ASP A 179 12.69 -10.82 -21.03
CA ASP A 179 12.44 -10.25 -22.37
C ASP A 179 11.05 -9.59 -22.44
N GLU A 180 10.74 -8.74 -21.47
CA GLU A 180 9.49 -7.97 -21.39
C GLU A 180 9.77 -6.57 -20.81
N PRO A 181 9.03 -5.53 -21.23
CA PRO A 181 9.21 -4.19 -20.68
C PRO A 181 8.91 -4.17 -19.18
N PHE A 182 9.63 -3.33 -18.45
CA PHE A 182 9.39 -3.16 -17.01
C PHE A 182 7.93 -2.74 -16.76
N PRO A 183 7.21 -3.40 -15.84
CA PRO A 183 5.78 -3.17 -15.66
C PRO A 183 5.48 -1.77 -15.12
N HIS A 184 4.54 -1.07 -15.78
CA HIS A 184 4.03 0.23 -15.35
C HIS A 184 2.52 0.15 -15.06
N VAL A 185 2.14 -0.68 -14.09
CA VAL A 185 0.73 -1.06 -13.82
C VAL A 185 -0.03 -0.11 -12.87
N ASN A 186 0.65 0.68 -12.04
CA ASN A 186 0.03 1.66 -11.14
C ASN A 186 -0.14 3.06 -11.77
N LYS A 187 -0.45 3.14 -13.07
CA LYS A 187 -0.90 4.39 -13.71
C LYS A 187 -2.35 4.68 -13.32
N ALA A 188 -2.68 5.97 -13.15
CA ALA A 188 -4.02 6.40 -12.75
C ALA A 188 -5.14 5.86 -13.68
N SER A 189 -4.84 5.58 -14.95
CA SER A 189 -5.78 5.09 -15.96
C SER A 189 -6.07 3.58 -15.91
N GLY A 190 -5.43 2.81 -15.02
CA GLY A 190 -5.63 1.36 -14.87
C GLY A 190 -6.46 0.94 -13.65
N TRP A 191 -6.98 1.91 -12.89
CA TRP A 191 -7.60 1.68 -11.58
C TRP A 191 -9.06 1.22 -11.61
N GLU A 192 -9.80 1.49 -12.68
CA GLU A 192 -11.26 1.28 -12.74
C GLU A 192 -11.66 -0.19 -12.49
N ASN A 193 -10.96 -1.14 -13.13
CA ASN A 193 -11.23 -2.57 -12.94
C ASN A 193 -10.86 -3.07 -11.54
N HIS A 194 -9.84 -2.47 -10.92
CA HIS A 194 -9.43 -2.83 -9.57
C HIS A 194 -10.41 -2.28 -8.53
N GLU A 195 -10.85 -1.03 -8.69
CA GLU A 195 -11.86 -0.40 -7.84
C GLU A 195 -13.18 -1.16 -7.86
N ALA A 196 -13.61 -1.63 -9.04
CA ALA A 196 -14.83 -2.43 -9.17
C ALA A 196 -14.73 -3.76 -8.39
N GLU A 197 -13.60 -4.47 -8.49
CA GLU A 197 -13.41 -5.74 -7.79
C GLU A 197 -13.28 -5.56 -6.27
N VAL A 198 -12.57 -4.53 -5.82
CA VAL A 198 -12.49 -4.16 -4.39
C VAL A 198 -13.87 -3.78 -3.84
N THR A 199 -14.62 -2.97 -4.57
CA THR A 199 -15.98 -2.56 -4.20
C THR A 199 -16.90 -3.77 -4.10
N LYS A 200 -16.87 -4.67 -5.09
CA LYS A 200 -17.64 -5.92 -5.08
C LYS A 200 -17.29 -6.77 -3.87
N ARG A 201 -16.01 -6.88 -3.50
CA ARG A 201 -15.57 -7.62 -2.31
C ARG A 201 -16.08 -6.99 -1.02
N TYR A 202 -16.05 -5.66 -0.91
CA TYR A 202 -16.60 -4.94 0.26
C TYR A 202 -18.11 -5.15 0.39
N LEU A 203 -18.86 -4.99 -0.70
CA LEU A 203 -20.30 -5.21 -0.73
C LEU A 203 -20.65 -6.66 -0.36
N THR A 204 -19.95 -7.63 -0.95
CA THR A 204 -20.18 -9.06 -0.66
C THR A 204 -19.90 -9.38 0.80
N SER A 205 -18.84 -8.81 1.38
CA SER A 205 -18.55 -8.98 2.82
C SER A 205 -19.63 -8.36 3.71
N ALA A 206 -20.25 -7.25 3.28
CA ALA A 206 -21.25 -6.52 4.06
C ALA A 206 -22.62 -7.21 4.08
N LEU A 207 -22.94 -8.08 3.11
CA LEU A 207 -24.19 -8.84 3.07
C LEU A 207 -24.46 -9.61 4.37
N SER A 208 -23.40 -10.18 4.97
CA SER A 208 -23.50 -10.92 6.23
C SER A 208 -23.94 -10.03 7.40
N GLY A 209 -23.38 -8.82 7.53
CA GLY A 209 -23.80 -7.88 8.59
C GLY A 209 -25.19 -7.32 8.34
N VAL A 210 -25.57 -7.05 7.09
CA VAL A 210 -26.94 -6.63 6.74
C VAL A 210 -27.96 -7.68 7.19
N ALA A 211 -27.68 -8.97 6.95
CA ALA A 211 -28.56 -10.06 7.37
C ALA A 211 -28.71 -10.11 8.90
N VAL A 212 -27.59 -9.95 9.64
CA VAL A 212 -27.60 -9.93 11.11
C VAL A 212 -28.38 -8.73 11.65
N VAL A 213 -28.09 -7.52 11.17
CA VAL A 213 -28.77 -6.29 11.61
C VAL A 213 -30.28 -6.36 11.32
N SER A 214 -30.65 -6.86 10.14
CA SER A 214 -32.06 -7.06 9.78
C SER A 214 -32.75 -8.07 10.70
N ALA A 215 -32.11 -9.21 10.98
CA ALA A 215 -32.67 -10.23 11.88
C ALA A 215 -32.86 -9.71 13.30
N VAL A 216 -31.87 -8.98 13.83
CA VAL A 216 -31.96 -8.33 15.15
C VAL A 216 -33.07 -7.28 15.15
N GLY A 217 -33.14 -6.42 14.13
CA GLY A 217 -34.16 -5.39 14.02
C GLY A 217 -35.59 -5.95 13.95
N ILE A 218 -35.79 -7.04 13.20
CA ILE A 218 -37.08 -7.75 13.15
C ILE A 218 -37.42 -8.34 14.53
N ALA A 219 -36.47 -9.01 15.18
CA ALA A 219 -36.68 -9.62 16.48
C ALA A 219 -37.02 -8.57 17.56
N THR A 220 -36.27 -7.46 17.61
CA THR A 220 -36.54 -6.38 18.57
C THR A 220 -37.88 -5.71 18.32
N SER A 221 -38.24 -5.51 17.05
CA SER A 221 -39.54 -4.94 16.69
C SER A 221 -40.69 -5.86 17.07
N ALA A 222 -40.54 -7.18 16.87
CA ALA A 222 -41.54 -8.17 17.28
C ALA A 222 -41.71 -8.23 18.80
N ILE A 223 -40.61 -8.15 19.56
CA ILE A 223 -40.65 -8.09 21.03
C ILE A 223 -41.35 -6.80 21.48
N ALA A 224 -40.95 -5.65 20.94
CA ALA A 224 -41.53 -4.35 21.28
C ALA A 224 -43.04 -4.31 21.00
N TYR A 225 -43.46 -4.80 19.83
CA TYR A 225 -44.87 -4.92 19.46
C TYR A 225 -45.66 -5.75 20.48
N LYS A 226 -45.13 -6.92 20.88
CA LYS A 226 -45.75 -7.80 21.89
C LYS A 226 -45.77 -7.20 23.30
N THR A 227 -44.86 -6.28 23.62
CA THR A 227 -44.84 -5.61 24.93
C THR A 227 -45.73 -4.36 25.00
N MET A 228 -46.07 -3.77 23.86
CA MET A 228 -46.87 -2.54 23.76
C MET A 228 -48.37 -2.79 23.57
N TRP A 229 -48.75 -4.01 23.19
CA TRP A 229 -50.12 -4.48 22.97
C TRP A 229 -50.32 -5.85 23.62
#